data_AF-A0A1C5N116-F1
#
_entry.id   AF-A0A1C5N116-F1
#
_cell.length_a   1.000
_cell.length_b   1.000
_cell.length_c   1.000
_cell.angle_alpha   90.00
_cell.angle_beta   90.00
_cell.angle_gamma   90.00
#
_symmetry.space_group_name_H-M   'P 1'
#
loop_
_entity.id
_entity.type
_entity.pdbx_description
1 polymer ?
#
loop_
_entity_poly.entity_id
_entity_poly.type
_entity_poly.pdbx_seq_one_letter_code
_entity_poly.pdbx_strand_id
1 'polypeptide(L)'
;MRRKAISNIMFYVTTALLILTIVFCIGSTVKSESGNETQRIENQVKEQQLLTKVKQYLNENGYRNSGVTLTYVMDESGACDYTFTIHHKRINDMSEEEREAFSAELMQACNASGSYSISYEYLLTDF
;
A
#
# COMPACT_ATOMS: atom_id res chain seq x y z
N MET A 1 49.26 -26.92 36.77
CA MET A 1 48.78 -25.55 36.41
C MET A 1 48.09 -25.45 35.03
N ARG A 2 48.24 -26.39 34.09
CA ARG A 2 47.62 -26.27 32.74
C ARG A 2 46.09 -26.48 32.68
N ARG A 3 45.52 -27.31 33.56
CA ARG A 3 44.06 -27.60 33.58
C ARG A 3 43.20 -26.40 34.02
N LYS A 4 43.69 -25.57 34.94
CA LYS A 4 42.98 -24.35 35.39
C LYS A 4 42.90 -23.28 34.29
N ALA A 5 43.96 -23.11 33.50
CA ALA A 5 43.98 -22.16 32.38
C ALA A 5 43.01 -22.56 31.26
N ILE A 6 42.91 -23.86 30.95
CA ILE A 6 41.97 -24.39 29.95
C ILE A 6 40.51 -24.16 30.39
N SER A 7 40.21 -24.36 31.68
CA SER A 7 38.86 -24.13 32.22
C SER A 7 38.46 -22.65 32.16
N ASN A 8 39.39 -21.74 32.46
CA ASN A 8 39.12 -20.30 32.37
C ASN A 8 38.95 -19.86 30.90
N ILE A 9 39.80 -20.34 29.98
CA ILE A 9 39.68 -20.06 28.54
C ILE A 9 38.33 -20.57 28.02
N MET A 10 37.94 -21.79 28.40
CA MET A 10 36.65 -22.37 28.02
C MET A 10 35.49 -21.53 28.56
N PHE A 11 35.58 -21.05 29.81
CA PHE A 11 34.58 -20.16 30.40
C PHE A 11 34.47 -18.83 29.63
N TYR A 12 35.59 -18.21 29.27
CA TYR A 12 35.59 -16.98 28.47
C TYR A 12 35.04 -17.18 27.06
N VAL A 13 35.41 -18.29 26.40
CA VAL A 13 34.90 -18.63 25.06
C VAL A 13 33.39 -18.88 25.09
N THR A 14 32.89 -19.60 26.09
CA THR A 14 31.45 -19.88 26.22
C THR A 14 30.66 -18.61 26.50
N THR A 15 31.19 -17.74 27.37
CA THR A 15 30.58 -16.44 27.68
C THR A 15 30.58 -15.52 26.46
N ALA A 16 31.66 -15.48 25.69
CA ALA A 16 31.74 -14.70 24.45
C ALA A 16 30.75 -15.22 23.39
N LEU A 17 30.59 -16.55 23.26
CA LEU A 17 29.61 -17.16 22.36
C LEU A 17 28.18 -16.78 22.77
N LEU A 18 27.85 -16.83 24.07
CA LEU A 18 26.55 -16.43 24.59
C LEU A 18 26.26 -14.95 24.30
N ILE A 19 27.21 -14.05 24.55
CA ILE A 19 27.07 -12.62 24.25
C ILE A 19 26.86 -12.42 22.73
N LEU A 20 27.63 -13.11 21.89
CA LEU A 20 27.48 -13.06 20.43
C LEU A 20 26.09 -13.52 20.00
N THR A 21 25.57 -14.62 20.56
CA THR A 21 24.23 -15.10 20.26
C THR A 21 23.14 -14.12 20.70
N ILE A 22 23.26 -13.49 21.87
CA ILE A 22 22.28 -12.49 22.33
C ILE A 22 22.28 -11.27 21.40
N VAL A 23 23.46 -10.77 21.02
CA VAL A 23 23.60 -9.65 20.06
C VAL A 23 23.03 -10.03 18.70
N PHE A 24 23.29 -11.25 18.22
CA PHE A 24 22.76 -11.76 16.96
C PHE A 24 21.24 -11.94 17.02
N CYS A 25 20.69 -12.43 18.13
CA CYS A 25 19.26 -12.55 18.34
C CYS A 25 18.57 -11.19 18.29
N ILE A 26 19.12 -10.16 18.95
CA ILE A 26 18.55 -8.79 18.93
C ILE A 26 18.73 -8.13 17.56
N GLY A 27 19.89 -8.30 16.92
CA GLY A 27 20.19 -7.75 15.59
C GLY A 27 19.42 -8.40 14.44
N SER A 28 18.95 -9.64 14.63
CA SER A 28 18.10 -10.34 13.67
C SER A 28 16.62 -9.94 13.78
N THR A 29 16.18 -9.44 14.95
CA THR A 29 14.78 -9.02 15.18
C THR A 29 14.40 -7.74 14.42
N VAL A 30 15.34 -6.95 13.90
CA VAL A 30 15.01 -5.72 13.14
C VAL A 30 14.82 -5.92 11.64
N LYS A 31 14.98 -7.14 11.12
CA LYS A 31 14.92 -7.41 9.67
C LYS A 31 13.92 -8.51 9.30
N SER A 32 12.71 -8.44 9.84
CA SER A 32 11.56 -9.17 9.27
C SER A 32 10.20 -8.48 9.42
N GLU A 33 10.10 -7.37 10.17
CA GLU A 33 8.81 -6.68 10.34
C GLU A 33 8.79 -5.25 9.78
N SER A 34 9.93 -4.56 9.80
CA SER A 34 10.05 -3.14 9.39
C SER A 34 9.87 -2.90 7.89
N GLY A 35 10.18 -3.87 7.04
CA GLY A 35 9.96 -3.76 5.60
C GLY A 35 8.48 -3.78 5.23
N ASN A 36 7.68 -4.58 5.95
CA ASN A 36 6.24 -4.69 5.71
C ASN A 36 5.49 -3.47 6.26
N GLU A 37 5.82 -3.01 7.47
CA GLU A 37 5.18 -1.83 8.06
C GLU A 37 5.52 -0.53 7.31
N THR A 38 6.79 -0.33 6.94
CA THR A 38 7.19 0.89 6.22
C THR A 38 6.59 0.93 4.81
N GLN A 39 6.56 -0.21 4.10
CA GLN A 39 5.87 -0.30 2.80
C GLN A 39 4.35 -0.13 2.92
N ARG A 40 3.73 -0.66 3.98
CA ARG A 40 2.29 -0.45 4.22
C ARG A 40 1.96 1.01 4.51
N ILE A 41 2.77 1.69 5.33
CA ILE A 41 2.58 3.12 5.63
C ILE A 41 2.79 3.96 4.37
N GLU A 42 3.84 3.68 3.59
CA GLU A 42 4.07 4.39 2.32
C GLU A 42 2.94 4.16 1.31
N ASN A 43 2.43 2.92 1.19
CA ASN A 43 1.30 2.62 0.33
C ASN A 43 0.03 3.32 0.81
N GLN A 44 -0.28 3.31 2.11
CA GLN A 44 -1.42 4.04 2.66
C GLN A 44 -1.34 5.54 2.40
N VAL A 45 -0.16 6.15 2.53
CA VAL A 45 0.02 7.58 2.23
C VAL A 45 -0.20 7.85 0.73
N LYS A 46 0.34 7.01 -0.15
CA LYS A 46 0.12 7.12 -1.61
C LYS A 46 -1.37 6.96 -1.95
N GLU A 47 -2.05 5.98 -1.38
CA GLU A 47 -3.48 5.73 -1.55
C GLU A 47 -4.33 6.93 -1.09
N GLN A 48 -4.01 7.51 0.08
CA GLN A 48 -4.75 8.67 0.58
C GLN A 48 -4.52 9.93 -0.26
N GLN A 49 -3.29 10.17 -0.71
CA GLN A 49 -3.00 11.27 -1.63
C GLN A 49 -3.78 11.12 -2.93
N LEU A 50 -3.82 9.90 -3.45
CA LEU A 50 -4.51 9.57 -4.68
C LEU A 50 -6.04 9.71 -4.54
N LEU A 51 -6.63 9.20 -3.46
CA LEU A 51 -8.05 9.42 -3.11
C LEU A 51 -8.38 10.90 -2.97
N THR A 52 -7.48 11.68 -2.37
CA THR A 52 -7.68 13.14 -2.20
C THR A 52 -7.68 13.84 -3.55
N LYS A 53 -6.76 13.49 -4.45
CA LYS A 53 -6.73 14.02 -5.83
C LYS A 53 -8.00 13.69 -6.60
N VAL A 54 -8.45 12.43 -6.58
CA VAL A 54 -9.69 12.01 -7.26
C VAL A 54 -10.90 12.75 -6.69
N LYS A 55 -11.02 12.85 -5.36
CA LYS A 55 -12.11 13.60 -4.72
C LYS A 55 -12.08 15.08 -5.06
N GLN A 56 -10.88 15.69 -5.09
CA GLN A 56 -10.73 17.09 -5.46
C GLN A 56 -11.14 17.32 -6.91
N TYR A 57 -10.67 16.49 -7.85
CA TYR A 57 -11.06 16.56 -9.25
C TYR A 57 -12.58 16.44 -9.42
N LEU A 58 -13.20 15.45 -8.77
CA LEU A 58 -14.65 15.27 -8.79
C LEU A 58 -15.38 16.51 -8.26
N ASN A 59 -14.89 17.11 -7.18
CA ASN A 59 -15.46 18.31 -6.57
C ASN A 59 -15.35 19.54 -7.48
N GLU A 60 -14.21 19.73 -8.14
CA GLU A 60 -13.96 20.84 -9.08
C GLU A 60 -14.82 20.71 -10.35
N ASN A 61 -15.05 19.49 -10.83
CA ASN A 61 -15.86 19.21 -12.02
C ASN A 61 -17.38 19.08 -11.76
N GLY A 62 -17.82 19.43 -10.54
CA GLY A 62 -19.24 19.46 -10.17
C GLY A 62 -19.86 18.12 -9.77
N TYR A 63 -19.05 17.08 -9.56
CA TYR A 63 -19.46 15.78 -9.00
C TYR A 63 -19.31 15.76 -7.47
N ARG A 64 -19.86 16.79 -6.81
CA ARG A 64 -19.86 16.92 -5.35
C ARG A 64 -20.66 15.77 -4.72
N ASN A 65 -20.22 15.30 -3.56
CA ASN A 65 -20.82 14.15 -2.84
C ASN A 65 -20.70 12.81 -3.57
N SER A 66 -19.70 12.65 -4.46
CA SER A 66 -19.36 11.34 -5.01
C SER A 66 -18.78 10.42 -3.94
N GLY A 67 -19.30 9.20 -3.84
CA GLY A 67 -18.65 8.13 -3.11
C GLY A 67 -17.45 7.64 -3.93
N VAL A 68 -16.26 7.58 -3.32
CA VAL A 68 -15.06 7.05 -4.00
C VAL A 68 -14.43 6.00 -3.09
N THR A 69 -14.30 4.80 -3.62
CA THR A 69 -13.64 3.67 -2.98
C THR A 69 -12.41 3.30 -3.80
N LEU A 70 -11.29 3.03 -3.12
CA LEU A 70 -10.07 2.53 -3.74
C LEU A 70 -9.88 1.08 -3.26
N THR A 71 -9.80 0.15 -4.20
CA THR A 71 -9.42 -1.24 -3.94
C THR A 71 -8.10 -1.53 -4.66
N TYR A 72 -7.36 -2.51 -4.19
CA TYR A 72 -6.14 -2.96 -4.87
C TYR A 72 -6.05 -4.47 -4.86
N VAL A 73 -5.44 -5.01 -5.91
CA VAL A 73 -5.08 -6.42 -6.02
C VAL A 73 -3.57 -6.50 -6.18
N MET A 74 -2.91 -7.20 -5.26
CA MET A 74 -1.48 -7.45 -5.35
C MET A 74 -1.26 -8.76 -6.11
N ASP A 75 -0.47 -8.70 -7.18
CA ASP A 75 -0.08 -9.88 -7.95
C ASP A 75 1.06 -10.65 -7.23
N GLU A 76 1.43 -11.82 -7.77
CA GLU A 76 2.53 -12.63 -7.25
C GLU A 76 3.91 -11.95 -7.39
N SER A 77 4.03 -10.92 -8.22
CA SER A 77 5.24 -10.12 -8.42
C SER A 77 5.37 -8.94 -7.45
N GLY A 78 4.34 -8.67 -6.66
CA GLY A 78 4.24 -7.52 -5.75
C GLY A 78 3.76 -6.23 -6.43
N ALA A 79 3.38 -6.28 -7.71
CA ALA A 79 2.70 -5.19 -8.38
C ALA A 79 1.27 -5.06 -7.84
N CYS A 80 0.84 -3.82 -7.57
CA CYS A 80 -0.50 -3.53 -7.09
C CYS A 80 -1.30 -2.89 -8.22
N ASP A 81 -2.34 -3.58 -8.66
CA ASP A 81 -3.35 -3.02 -9.55
C ASP A 81 -4.40 -2.33 -8.71
N TYR A 82 -4.49 -1.02 -8.87
CA TYR A 82 -5.42 -0.18 -8.12
C TYR A 82 -6.69 0.04 -8.94
N THR A 83 -7.84 -0.17 -8.30
CA THR A 83 -9.16 0.01 -8.89
C THR A 83 -9.94 1.06 -8.12
N PHE A 84 -10.35 2.13 -8.81
CA PHE A 84 -11.27 3.10 -8.23
C PHE A 84 -12.70 2.75 -8.55
N THR A 85 -13.57 2.80 -7.55
CA THR A 85 -15.01 2.71 -7.72
C THR A 85 -15.65 4.05 -7.36
N ILE A 86 -16.28 4.69 -8.34
CA ILE A 86 -16.91 6.01 -8.18
C ILE A 86 -18.43 5.84 -8.23
N HIS A 87 -19.10 6.27 -7.17
CA HIS A 87 -20.54 6.28 -7.04
C HIS A 87 -21.06 7.72 -7.15
N HIS A 88 -21.68 8.05 -8.28
CA HIS A 88 -22.34 9.35 -8.47
C HIS A 88 -23.45 9.23 -9.52
N LYS A 89 -24.65 9.73 -9.20
CA LYS A 89 -25.84 9.62 -10.07
C LYS A 89 -25.58 10.12 -11.50
N ARG A 90 -24.95 11.29 -11.64
CA ARG A 90 -24.66 11.87 -12.97
C ARG A 90 -23.64 11.06 -13.79
N ILE A 91 -22.73 10.33 -13.13
CA ILE A 91 -21.74 9.49 -13.81
C ILE A 91 -22.39 8.15 -14.19
N ASN A 92 -23.30 7.66 -13.34
CA ASN A 92 -24.10 6.47 -13.61
C ASN A 92 -25.00 6.64 -14.84
N ASP A 93 -25.50 7.86 -15.07
CA ASP A 93 -26.38 8.20 -16.19
C ASP A 93 -25.60 8.48 -17.50
N MET A 94 -24.26 8.45 -17.49
CA MET A 94 -23.42 8.65 -18.69
C MET A 94 -23.44 7.43 -19.60
N SER A 95 -23.27 7.67 -20.91
CA SER A 95 -22.99 6.58 -21.85
C SER A 95 -21.60 5.95 -21.59
N GLU A 96 -21.36 4.75 -22.12
CA GLU A 96 -20.06 4.10 -22.02
C GLU A 96 -18.93 4.96 -22.63
N GLU A 97 -19.22 5.64 -23.74
CA GLU A 97 -18.29 6.55 -24.44
C GLU A 97 -17.94 7.78 -23.60
N GLU A 98 -18.94 8.44 -22.99
CA GLU A 98 -18.75 9.58 -22.10
C GLU A 98 -17.95 9.19 -20.86
N ARG A 99 -18.18 7.97 -20.38
CA ARG A 99 -17.51 7.40 -19.21
C ARG A 99 -16.06 7.02 -19.49
N GLU A 100 -15.74 6.54 -20.69
CA GLU A 100 -14.36 6.31 -21.14
C GLU A 100 -13.61 7.63 -21.31
N ALA A 101 -14.24 8.66 -21.87
CA ALA A 101 -13.65 9.99 -21.96
C ALA A 101 -13.37 10.56 -20.56
N PHE A 102 -14.34 10.43 -19.65
CA PHE A 102 -14.20 10.86 -18.25
C PHE A 102 -13.11 10.07 -17.51
N SER A 103 -12.99 8.75 -17.73
CA SER A 103 -11.94 7.93 -17.11
C SER A 103 -10.55 8.36 -17.56
N ALA A 104 -10.38 8.61 -18.86
CA ALA A 104 -9.12 9.07 -19.44
C ALA A 104 -8.73 10.46 -18.89
N GLU A 105 -9.68 11.37 -18.79
CA GLU A 105 -9.47 12.71 -18.22
C GLU A 105 -9.10 12.63 -16.73
N LEU A 106 -9.81 11.81 -15.95
CA LEU A 106 -9.52 11.59 -14.53
C LEU A 106 -8.12 10.99 -14.32
N MET A 107 -7.74 10.02 -15.15
CA MET A 107 -6.41 9.40 -15.13
C MET A 107 -5.30 10.41 -15.43
N GLN A 108 -5.52 11.28 -16.42
CA GLN A 108 -4.59 12.35 -16.77
C GLN A 108 -4.46 13.37 -15.62
N ALA A 109 -5.60 13.81 -15.06
CA ALA A 109 -5.61 14.78 -13.96
C ALA A 109 -4.93 14.26 -12.69
N CYS A 110 -5.05 12.96 -12.41
CA CYS A 110 -4.46 12.35 -11.23
C CYS A 110 -2.94 12.07 -11.35
N ASN A 111 -2.34 12.26 -12.54
CA ASN A 111 -0.95 11.89 -12.84
C ASN A 111 -0.62 10.46 -12.35
N ALA A 112 -1.55 9.55 -12.59
CA ALA A 112 -1.49 8.20 -12.05
C ALA A 112 -0.47 7.39 -12.88
N SER A 113 0.81 7.43 -12.51
CA SER A 113 1.93 6.81 -13.25
C SER A 113 2.05 5.27 -13.10
N GLY A 114 0.94 4.58 -12.82
CA GLY A 114 0.87 3.15 -12.48
C GLY A 114 -0.29 2.48 -13.22
N SER A 115 -0.42 1.16 -13.09
CA SER A 115 -1.59 0.44 -13.61
C SER A 115 -2.81 0.73 -12.72
N TYR A 116 -3.57 1.75 -13.09
CA TYR A 116 -4.85 2.04 -12.44
C TYR A 116 -5.98 1.68 -13.40
N SER A 117 -6.98 0.99 -12.87
CA SER A 117 -8.25 0.78 -13.55
C SER A 117 -9.34 1.58 -12.82
N ILE A 118 -10.29 2.14 -13.56
CA ILE A 118 -11.44 2.82 -12.96
C ILE A 118 -12.65 1.95 -13.27
N SER A 119 -13.26 1.40 -12.23
CA SER A 119 -14.54 0.72 -12.30
C SER A 119 -15.65 1.65 -11.84
N TYR A 120 -16.84 1.43 -12.39
CA TYR A 120 -18.03 2.20 -12.03
C TYR A 120 -19.07 1.20 -11.56
N GLU A 121 -19.54 1.36 -10.34
CA GLU A 121 -20.55 0.48 -9.77
C GLU A 121 -21.89 1.19 -9.83
N TYR A 122 -22.77 0.63 -10.66
CA TYR A 122 -24.09 1.18 -10.93
C TYR A 122 -24.99 0.89 -9.74
N LEU A 123 -25.58 1.94 -9.16
CA LEU A 123 -26.75 1.74 -8.34
C LEU A 123 -27.90 1.42 -9.31
N LEU A 124 -28.23 0.13 -9.43
CA LEU A 124 -29.56 -0.31 -9.86
C LEU A 124 -30.57 0.18 -8.80
N THR A 125 -30.82 1.49 -8.74
CA THR A 125 -32.00 2.00 -8.05
C THR A 125 -33.17 1.94 -9.01
N ASP A 126 -33.70 0.72 -9.19
CA ASP A 126 -35.11 0.55 -9.52
C ASP A 126 -35.90 0.87 -8.23
N PHE A 127 -36.33 2.12 -8.09
CA PHE A 127 -37.40 2.52 -7.16
C PHE A 127 -38.26 3.61 -7.80
#